data_AF-A0AAN7SIR7-F1
#
_entry.id   AF-A0AAN7SIR7-F1
#
_cell.length_a   1.000
_cell.length_b   1.000
_cell.length_c   1.000
_cell.angle_alpha   90.00
_cell.angle_beta   90.00
_cell.angle_gamma   90.00
#
_symmetry.space_group_name_H-M   'P 1'
#
loop_
_entity.id
_entity.type
_entity.pdbx_description
1 polymer ?
#
loop_
_entity_poly.entity_id
_entity_poly.type
_entity_poly.pdbx_seq_one_letter_code
_entity_poly.pdbx_strand_id
1 'polypeptide(L)'
;MPGRTHSRVKNRGKASRSKRIRDKRERSLRMYRIVNFEYFTSEFSKVVLHDIHCTMGKMIYKKENKIGIVSSFFYHCQTCDKTLKKFSHPPETTKNVNKMIVWGANSIGIGYVQTEELLSTAVRSAIINNSKTIKDVEQLREDLRNSPYHVFGDHSKCPLEYCKRKNEDEINYVTLLKQIKMFSEVWSALDYLVCKANRLVTNATTNYAERYMSLVSKFSGGKRINFCKRGSYLRRCIGAGLSFNNGSSWHKHVVKTKKVHLL
;
A
#
# COMPACT_ATOMS: atom_id res chain seq x y z
N MET A 1 27.29 67.18 -5.43
CA MET A 1 27.00 66.80 -4.02
C MET A 1 25.55 66.35 -3.90
N PRO A 2 25.23 65.43 -2.98
CA PRO A 2 24.40 64.25 -3.25
C PRO A 2 22.98 64.32 -2.67
N GLY A 3 22.10 63.44 -3.14
CA GLY A 3 20.79 63.17 -2.54
C GLY A 3 20.21 61.84 -3.01
N ARG A 4 20.46 60.77 -2.25
CA ARG A 4 19.99 59.39 -2.46
C ARG A 4 18.48 59.26 -2.30
N THR A 5 17.85 58.40 -3.09
CA THR A 5 16.87 57.42 -2.58
C THR A 5 16.93 56.09 -3.37
N HIS A 6 16.85 55.01 -2.60
CA HIS A 6 17.03 53.62 -3.00
C HIS A 6 15.87 53.08 -3.84
N SER A 7 16.16 52.39 -4.94
CA SER A 7 15.26 51.38 -5.52
C SER A 7 15.95 50.01 -5.56
N ARG A 8 15.34 49.09 -4.83
CA ARG A 8 15.83 47.76 -4.47
C ARG A 8 15.54 46.80 -5.63
N VAL A 9 16.53 46.55 -6.48
CA VAL A 9 16.47 45.52 -7.53
C VAL A 9 16.41 44.14 -6.86
N LYS A 10 15.25 43.47 -6.93
CA LYS A 10 15.09 42.09 -6.45
C LYS A 10 15.76 41.13 -7.43
N ASN A 11 16.98 40.71 -7.09
CA ASN A 11 17.66 39.56 -7.68
C ASN A 11 16.83 38.28 -7.44
N ARG A 12 16.07 37.85 -8.45
CA ARG A 12 15.53 36.47 -8.50
C ARG A 12 16.57 35.61 -9.20
N GLY A 13 17.44 34.99 -8.40
CA GLY A 13 18.34 33.94 -8.85
C GLY A 13 17.54 32.83 -9.55
N LYS A 14 17.74 32.70 -10.86
CA LYS A 14 17.30 31.55 -11.64
C LYS A 14 18.24 30.39 -11.28
N ALA A 15 17.90 29.67 -10.21
CA ALA A 15 18.52 28.39 -9.90
C ALA A 15 18.16 27.40 -11.02
N SER A 16 19.13 27.23 -11.92
CA SER A 16 19.49 26.01 -12.63
C SER A 16 18.44 24.90 -12.64
N ARG A 17 17.77 24.80 -13.79
CA ARG A 17 17.03 23.64 -14.30
C ARG A 17 18.03 22.50 -14.56
N SER A 18 18.64 21.97 -13.50
CA SER A 18 19.62 20.89 -13.58
C SER A 18 18.93 19.54 -13.46
N LYS A 19 18.98 18.79 -14.56
CA LYS A 19 19.01 17.32 -14.62
C LYS A 19 17.94 16.57 -13.80
N ARG A 20 16.72 16.56 -14.34
CA ARG A 20 15.80 15.43 -14.19
C ARG A 20 16.21 14.29 -15.13
N ILE A 21 17.44 13.80 -14.97
CA ILE A 21 17.84 12.53 -15.57
C ILE A 21 17.16 11.46 -14.72
N ARG A 22 16.05 10.94 -15.26
CA ARG A 22 15.44 9.69 -14.79
C ARG A 22 16.51 8.61 -14.86
N ASP A 23 17.09 8.28 -13.73
CA ASP A 23 17.86 7.05 -13.58
C ASP A 23 16.95 5.87 -13.91
N LYS A 24 17.25 5.25 -15.05
CA LYS A 24 16.50 4.15 -15.67
C LYS A 24 17.01 2.78 -15.21
N ARG A 25 17.75 2.70 -14.11
CA ARG A 25 18.43 1.48 -13.64
C ARG A 25 18.30 1.27 -12.14
N GLU A 26 17.09 0.98 -11.70
CA GLU A 26 16.86 0.05 -10.59
C GLU A 26 15.44 -0.48 -10.71
N ARG A 27 15.27 -1.75 -11.09
CA ARG A 27 13.96 -2.44 -11.06
C ARG A 27 13.61 -2.75 -9.60
N SER A 28 13.47 -1.69 -8.82
CA SER A 28 13.09 -1.74 -7.41
C SER A 28 11.68 -2.33 -7.29
N LEU A 29 11.50 -3.25 -6.34
CA LEU A 29 10.23 -3.86 -5.97
C LEU A 29 9.33 -2.80 -5.31
N ARG A 30 8.73 -1.90 -6.10
CA ARG A 30 8.10 -0.66 -5.59
C ARG A 30 6.69 -0.80 -4.98
N MET A 31 6.22 -2.00 -4.62
CA MET A 31 4.84 -2.16 -4.12
C MET A 31 4.71 -3.27 -3.06
N TYR A 32 3.79 -3.06 -2.10
CA TYR A 32 3.39 -4.07 -1.11
C TYR A 32 2.72 -5.28 -1.78
N ARG A 33 2.98 -6.48 -1.26
CA ARG A 33 2.44 -7.75 -1.79
C ARG A 33 1.84 -8.56 -0.65
N ILE A 34 0.72 -9.21 -0.93
CA ILE A 34 0.21 -10.29 -0.07
C ILE A 34 1.00 -11.53 -0.45
N VAL A 35 1.57 -12.21 0.54
CA VAL A 35 2.48 -13.33 0.35
C VAL A 35 2.05 -14.41 1.34
N ASN A 36 1.90 -15.66 0.90
CA ASN A 36 1.91 -16.78 1.84
C ASN A 36 3.35 -16.90 2.31
N PHE A 37 3.59 -16.39 3.52
CA PHE A 37 4.93 -16.16 4.01
C PHE A 37 5.72 -17.46 4.15
N GLU A 38 5.15 -18.51 4.76
CA GLU A 38 5.77 -19.82 4.96
C GLU A 38 6.16 -20.48 3.63
N TYR A 39 5.25 -20.45 2.66
CA TYR A 39 5.55 -20.94 1.32
C TYR A 39 6.63 -20.10 0.64
N PHE A 40 6.56 -18.78 0.78
CA PHE A 40 7.48 -17.88 0.11
C PHE A 40 8.90 -17.96 0.69
N THR A 41 9.05 -18.07 2.00
CA THR A 41 10.37 -18.24 2.63
C THR A 41 10.99 -19.57 2.27
N SER A 42 10.24 -20.68 2.30
CA SER A 42 10.76 -21.98 1.89
C SER A 42 11.19 -21.99 0.41
N GLU A 43 10.42 -21.34 -0.47
CA GLU A 43 10.79 -21.17 -1.87
C GLU A 43 11.99 -20.24 -2.08
N PHE A 44 12.12 -19.20 -1.26
CA PHE A 44 13.23 -18.26 -1.31
C PHE A 44 14.53 -18.87 -0.76
N SER A 45 14.45 -19.68 0.31
CA SER A 45 15.58 -20.45 0.83
C SER A 45 16.21 -21.33 -0.26
N LYS A 46 15.42 -21.89 -1.19
CA LYS A 46 15.94 -22.63 -2.35
C LYS A 46 16.74 -21.77 -3.33
N VAL A 47 16.42 -20.47 -3.43
CA VAL A 47 17.19 -19.51 -4.23
C VAL A 47 18.50 -19.17 -3.54
N VAL A 48 18.48 -19.02 -2.21
CA VAL A 48 19.70 -18.76 -1.41
C VAL A 48 20.62 -19.98 -1.37
N LEU A 49 20.08 -21.18 -1.18
CA LEU A 49 20.83 -22.43 -1.20
C LEU A 49 21.58 -22.63 -2.53
N HIS A 50 21.01 -22.16 -3.64
CA HIS A 50 21.70 -22.19 -4.91
C HIS A 50 23.01 -21.40 -4.90
N ASP A 51 23.06 -20.23 -4.25
CA ASP A 51 24.30 -19.43 -4.14
C ASP A 51 25.39 -20.15 -3.34
N ILE A 52 25.00 -21.01 -2.40
CA ILE A 52 25.92 -21.81 -1.58
C ILE A 52 26.44 -23.03 -2.36
N HIS A 53 25.57 -23.72 -3.10
CA HIS A 53 25.93 -24.95 -3.81
C HIS A 53 26.58 -24.72 -5.18
N CYS A 54 26.46 -23.52 -5.75
CA CYS A 54 27.09 -23.15 -7.00
C CYS A 54 28.45 -22.49 -6.72
N THR A 55 29.53 -23.00 -7.32
CA THR A 55 30.85 -22.39 -7.24
C THR A 55 30.80 -20.96 -7.79
N MET A 56 31.03 -19.96 -6.94
CA MET A 56 30.81 -18.53 -7.25
C MET A 56 29.38 -18.19 -7.68
N GLY A 57 28.39 -18.91 -7.14
CA GLY A 57 26.97 -18.69 -7.41
C GLY A 57 26.51 -17.30 -7.00
N LYS A 58 25.90 -16.58 -7.95
CA LYS A 58 25.27 -15.29 -7.67
C LYS A 58 23.92 -15.20 -8.36
N MET A 59 22.88 -15.42 -7.59
CA MET A 59 21.50 -15.30 -8.03
C MET A 59 21.07 -13.84 -8.12
N ILE A 60 20.72 -13.41 -9.33
CA ILE A 60 20.21 -12.06 -9.58
C ILE A 60 18.73 -12.12 -9.91
N TYR A 61 17.96 -11.33 -9.17
CA TYR A 61 16.57 -11.04 -9.50
C TYR A 61 16.47 -10.31 -10.85
N LYS A 62 15.70 -10.85 -11.79
CA LYS A 62 15.52 -10.28 -13.14
C LYS A 62 14.22 -9.51 -13.28
N LYS A 63 13.12 -10.14 -12.89
CA LYS A 63 11.77 -9.61 -13.07
C LYS A 63 10.75 -10.31 -12.17
N GLU A 64 9.64 -9.63 -11.98
CA GLU A 64 8.43 -10.14 -11.36
C GLU A 64 7.32 -10.04 -12.41
N ASN A 65 6.52 -11.10 -12.53
CA ASN A 65 5.23 -11.03 -13.18
C ASN A 65 4.13 -11.14 -12.11
N LYS A 66 3.31 -10.09 -12.00
CA LYS A 66 2.11 -10.10 -11.16
C LYS A 66 0.99 -10.85 -11.86
N ILE A 67 0.36 -11.76 -11.15
CA ILE A 67 -0.75 -12.61 -11.59
C ILE A 67 -1.85 -12.44 -10.54
N GLY A 68 -2.57 -11.32 -10.60
CA GLY A 68 -3.49 -10.91 -9.53
C GLY A 68 -2.73 -10.62 -8.22
N ILE A 69 -3.14 -11.29 -7.15
CA ILE A 69 -2.54 -11.23 -5.80
C ILE A 69 -1.27 -12.08 -5.74
N VAL A 70 -1.18 -13.12 -6.57
CA VAL A 70 0.02 -13.97 -6.67
C VAL A 70 1.07 -13.28 -7.53
N SER A 71 2.31 -13.24 -7.07
CA SER A 71 3.46 -12.75 -7.82
C SER A 71 4.40 -13.90 -8.15
N SER A 72 4.93 -13.92 -9.37
CA SER A 72 5.98 -14.84 -9.79
C SER A 72 7.30 -14.09 -9.99
N PHE A 73 8.36 -14.59 -9.36
CA PHE A 73 9.68 -13.99 -9.30
C PHE A 73 10.66 -14.82 -10.11
N PHE A 74 11.40 -14.17 -10.99
CA PHE A 74 12.41 -14.80 -11.84
C PHE A 74 13.79 -14.38 -11.37
N TYR A 75 14.60 -15.38 -11.05
CA TYR A 75 16.00 -15.23 -10.69
C TYR A 75 16.87 -15.94 -11.74
N HIS A 76 18.06 -15.41 -11.97
CA HIS A 76 19.05 -16.00 -12.87
C HIS A 76 20.45 -15.95 -12.25
N CYS A 77 21.17 -17.07 -12.26
CA CYS A 77 22.55 -17.15 -11.82
C CYS A 77 23.46 -16.59 -12.91
N GLN A 78 24.39 -15.69 -12.55
CA GLN A 78 25.36 -15.18 -13.51
C GLN A 78 26.45 -16.19 -13.91
N THR A 79 26.65 -17.24 -13.10
CA THR A 79 27.83 -18.11 -13.20
C THR A 79 27.51 -19.44 -13.88
N CYS A 80 26.34 -20.02 -13.59
CA CYS A 80 25.91 -21.31 -14.14
C CYS A 80 24.69 -21.20 -15.07
N ASP A 81 24.27 -19.97 -15.40
CA ASP A 81 23.10 -19.63 -16.22
C ASP A 81 21.74 -20.20 -15.76
N LYS A 82 21.68 -20.88 -14.60
CA LYS A 82 20.45 -21.47 -14.06
C LYS A 82 19.42 -20.39 -13.77
N THR A 83 18.18 -20.60 -14.23
CA THR A 83 17.04 -19.72 -13.95
C THR A 83 16.08 -20.39 -12.96
N LEU A 84 15.70 -19.67 -11.91
CA LEU A 84 14.72 -20.12 -10.92
C LEU A 84 13.48 -19.25 -10.99
N LYS A 85 12.31 -19.89 -11.08
CA LYS A 85 11.01 -19.23 -10.98
C LYS A 85 10.37 -19.60 -9.65
N LYS A 86 10.02 -18.61 -8.84
CA LYS A 86 9.42 -18.75 -7.51
C LYS A 86 8.12 -17.97 -7.41
N PHE A 87 7.24 -18.35 -6.50
CA PHE A 87 5.92 -17.71 -6.37
C PHE A 87 5.71 -17.19 -4.94
N SER A 88 4.88 -16.15 -4.80
CA SER A 88 4.43 -15.64 -3.50
C SER A 88 3.48 -16.59 -2.76
N HIS A 89 2.89 -17.54 -3.49
CA HIS A 89 1.88 -18.48 -3.01
C HIS A 89 2.05 -19.79 -3.80
N PRO A 90 1.62 -20.93 -3.24
CA PRO A 90 1.63 -22.20 -3.96
C PRO A 90 0.95 -22.07 -5.35
N PRO A 91 1.63 -22.44 -6.45
CA PRO A 91 1.10 -22.29 -7.80
C PRO A 91 0.05 -23.36 -8.14
N GLU A 92 0.07 -24.50 -7.44
CA GLU A 92 -0.81 -25.62 -7.71
C GLU A 92 -2.04 -25.64 -6.81
N THR A 93 -3.13 -26.11 -7.42
CA THR A 93 -4.43 -26.52 -6.86
C THR A 93 -5.55 -25.48 -6.76
N THR A 94 -6.77 -26.02 -6.80
CA THR A 94 -8.11 -25.43 -6.69
C THR A 94 -8.30 -24.35 -5.62
N LYS A 95 -7.32 -24.17 -4.72
CA LYS A 95 -7.25 -23.17 -3.65
C LYS A 95 -6.36 -21.96 -4.00
N ASN A 96 -6.20 -21.63 -5.29
CA ASN A 96 -5.48 -20.43 -5.68
C ASN A 96 -6.14 -19.20 -5.04
N VAL A 97 -5.37 -18.42 -4.28
CA VAL A 97 -5.84 -17.24 -3.53
C VAL A 97 -6.60 -16.24 -4.43
N ASN A 98 -6.20 -16.13 -5.69
CA ASN A 98 -6.91 -15.30 -6.67
C ASN A 98 -8.32 -15.82 -6.94
N LYS A 99 -8.47 -17.14 -7.11
CA LYS A 99 -9.78 -17.77 -7.34
C LYS A 99 -10.66 -17.61 -6.10
N MET A 100 -10.12 -17.87 -4.91
CA MET A 100 -10.88 -17.76 -3.66
C MET A 100 -11.45 -16.35 -3.44
N ILE A 101 -10.63 -15.33 -3.72
CA ILE A 101 -11.04 -13.94 -3.54
C ILE A 101 -12.06 -13.51 -4.61
N VAL A 102 -11.89 -13.94 -5.87
CA VAL A 102 -12.89 -13.70 -6.93
C VAL A 102 -14.20 -14.41 -6.63
N TRP A 103 -14.16 -15.65 -6.14
CA TRP A 103 -15.35 -16.39 -5.75
C TRP A 103 -16.08 -15.70 -4.60
N GLY A 104 -15.37 -15.30 -3.54
CA GLY A 104 -15.96 -14.54 -2.44
C GLY A 104 -16.56 -13.21 -2.89
N ALA A 105 -15.85 -12.46 -3.75
CA ALA A 105 -16.31 -11.20 -4.30
C ALA A 105 -17.58 -11.36 -5.15
N ASN A 106 -17.59 -12.35 -6.06
CA ASN A 106 -18.74 -12.64 -6.92
C ASN A 106 -19.96 -13.12 -6.11
N SER A 107 -19.77 -13.96 -5.10
CA SER A 107 -20.86 -14.43 -4.23
C SER A 107 -21.54 -13.30 -3.45
N ILE A 108 -20.83 -12.19 -3.21
CA ILE A 108 -21.33 -11.01 -2.49
C ILE A 108 -21.74 -9.88 -3.47
N GLY A 109 -21.54 -10.08 -4.78
CA GLY A 109 -21.88 -9.10 -5.82
C GLY A 109 -20.95 -7.88 -5.86
N ILE A 110 -19.70 -8.00 -5.37
CA ILE A 110 -18.71 -6.92 -5.38
C ILE A 110 -17.64 -7.15 -6.47
N GLY A 111 -17.15 -6.07 -7.07
CA GLY A 111 -16.09 -6.10 -8.09
C GLY A 111 -14.67 -5.99 -7.52
N TYR A 112 -13.67 -6.27 -8.36
CA TYR A 112 -12.24 -6.32 -8.00
C TYR A 112 -11.72 -5.10 -7.20
N VAL A 113 -12.06 -3.88 -7.63
CA VAL A 113 -11.64 -2.64 -6.95
C VAL A 113 -12.22 -2.55 -5.53
N GLN A 114 -13.47 -2.99 -5.36
CA GLN A 114 -14.14 -2.97 -4.06
C GLN A 114 -13.56 -4.05 -3.13
N THR A 115 -13.05 -5.16 -3.68
CA THR A 115 -12.36 -6.19 -2.91
C THR A 115 -11.03 -5.68 -2.36
N GLU A 116 -10.27 -4.91 -3.14
CA GLU A 116 -9.03 -4.26 -2.66
C GLU A 116 -9.32 -3.25 -1.55
N GLU A 117 -10.35 -2.42 -1.73
CA GLU A 117 -10.83 -1.48 -0.71
C GLU A 117 -11.28 -2.20 0.58
N LEU A 118 -11.98 -3.33 0.44
CA LEU A 118 -12.45 -4.14 1.57
C LEU A 118 -11.30 -4.71 2.39
N LEU A 119 -10.30 -5.30 1.75
CA LEU A 119 -9.11 -5.84 2.42
C LEU A 119 -8.34 -4.75 3.14
N SER A 120 -8.14 -3.59 2.50
CA SER A 120 -7.50 -2.45 3.15
C SER A 120 -8.33 -1.91 4.33
N THR A 121 -9.66 -1.98 4.26
CA THR A 121 -10.55 -1.52 5.33
C THR A 121 -10.51 -2.47 6.51
N ALA A 122 -10.58 -3.78 6.28
CA ALA A 122 -10.55 -4.80 7.35
C ALA A 122 -9.27 -4.70 8.20
N VAL A 123 -8.11 -4.59 7.57
CA VAL A 123 -6.83 -4.42 8.28
C VAL A 123 -6.81 -3.13 9.11
N ARG A 124 -7.32 -2.02 8.55
CA ARG A 124 -7.40 -0.75 9.28
C ARG A 124 -8.37 -0.81 10.45
N SER A 125 -9.54 -1.41 10.27
CA SER A 125 -10.53 -1.60 11.33
C SER A 125 -9.97 -2.42 12.49
N ALA A 126 -9.19 -3.45 12.21
CA ALA A 126 -8.50 -4.22 13.24
C ALA A 126 -7.49 -3.35 14.04
N ILE A 127 -6.70 -2.50 13.36
CA ILE A 127 -5.77 -1.59 14.02
C ILE A 127 -6.52 -0.59 14.91
N ILE A 128 -7.57 0.04 14.39
CA ILE A 128 -8.35 1.07 15.11
C ILE A 128 -9.04 0.46 16.33
N ASN A 129 -9.66 -0.71 16.21
CA ASN A 129 -10.37 -1.35 17.32
C ASN A 129 -9.44 -1.72 18.48
N ASN A 130 -8.15 -1.94 18.19
CA ASN A 130 -7.12 -2.22 19.18
C ASN A 130 -6.38 -0.95 19.66
N SER A 131 -6.71 0.24 19.13
CA SER A 131 -6.06 1.51 19.49
C SER A 131 -7.08 2.54 19.99
N LYS A 132 -6.98 2.95 21.25
CA LYS A 132 -7.84 3.94 21.91
C LYS A 132 -7.08 5.20 22.36
N THR A 133 -5.76 5.16 22.47
CA THR A 133 -4.91 6.18 23.09
C THR A 133 -3.59 6.41 22.33
N ILE A 134 -2.87 7.49 22.67
CA ILE A 134 -1.53 7.78 22.13
C ILE A 134 -0.50 6.69 22.50
N LYS A 135 -0.67 6.05 23.67
CA LYS A 135 0.19 4.92 24.07
C LYS A 135 0.08 3.75 23.10
N ASP A 136 -1.06 3.59 22.44
CA ASP A 136 -1.31 2.52 21.47
C ASP A 136 -0.61 2.78 20.13
N VAL A 137 -0.24 4.04 19.83
CA VAL A 137 0.58 4.36 18.65
C VAL A 137 2.00 3.87 18.83
N GLU A 138 2.60 4.06 20.01
CA GLU A 138 3.95 3.56 20.28
C GLU A 138 3.96 2.03 20.40
N GLN A 139 2.92 1.45 21.00
CA GLN A 139 2.76 0.00 21.02
C GLN A 139 2.64 -0.58 19.61
N LEU A 140 1.81 0.03 18.75
CA LEU A 140 1.71 -0.38 17.34
C LEU A 140 3.05 -0.25 16.61
N ARG A 141 3.86 0.78 16.90
CA ARG A 141 5.20 0.90 16.31
C ARG A 141 6.11 -0.24 16.74
N GLU A 142 6.08 -0.62 18.01
CA GLU A 142 6.89 -1.72 18.50
C GLU A 142 6.40 -3.07 17.93
N ASP A 143 5.10 -3.27 17.81
CA ASP A 143 4.52 -4.46 17.18
C ASP A 143 4.89 -4.56 15.70
N LEU A 144 4.81 -3.45 14.96
CA LEU A 144 5.24 -3.38 13.57
C LEU A 144 6.74 -3.66 13.44
N ARG A 145 7.56 -3.11 14.33
CA ARG A 145 9.02 -3.36 14.38
C ARG A 145 9.36 -4.80 14.75
N ASN A 146 8.58 -5.43 15.62
CA ASN A 146 8.76 -6.83 16.00
C ASN A 146 8.25 -7.78 14.91
N SER A 147 7.40 -7.31 13.99
CA SER A 147 6.80 -8.14 12.93
C SER A 147 7.84 -8.94 12.13
N PRO A 148 8.93 -8.37 11.57
CA PRO A 148 9.95 -9.16 10.87
C PRO A 148 10.61 -10.20 11.78
N TYR A 149 10.93 -9.85 13.02
CA TYR A 149 11.57 -10.77 13.98
C TYR A 149 10.66 -11.96 14.26
N HIS A 150 9.40 -11.70 14.64
CA HIS A 150 8.38 -12.73 14.84
C HIS A 150 8.22 -13.64 13.62
N VAL A 151 8.28 -13.06 12.44
CA VAL A 151 8.05 -13.74 11.17
C VAL A 151 9.25 -14.62 10.79
N PHE A 152 10.48 -14.23 11.14
CA PHE A 152 11.71 -14.97 10.84
C PHE A 152 12.20 -15.86 11.99
N GLY A 153 11.31 -16.21 12.94
CA GLY A 153 11.60 -17.17 14.01
C GLY A 153 12.29 -16.57 15.24
N ASP A 154 12.40 -15.24 15.35
CA ASP A 154 12.85 -14.58 16.58
C ASP A 154 11.65 -14.12 17.41
N HIS A 155 11.31 -14.93 18.41
CA HIS A 155 10.16 -14.69 19.29
C HIS A 155 10.52 -14.01 20.61
N SER A 156 11.77 -13.55 20.76
CA SER A 156 12.28 -12.96 22.01
C SER A 156 11.41 -11.80 22.52
N LYS A 157 10.98 -10.92 21.61
CA LYS A 157 10.17 -9.73 21.90
C LYS A 157 8.67 -9.92 21.69
N CYS A 158 8.23 -11.13 21.39
CA CYS A 158 6.81 -11.37 21.15
C CYS A 158 6.00 -11.41 22.46
N PRO A 159 4.85 -10.70 22.53
CA PRO A 159 3.92 -10.84 23.64
C PRO A 159 3.33 -12.25 23.66
N LEU A 160 3.17 -12.82 24.85
CA LEU A 160 2.59 -14.16 25.05
C LEU A 160 1.14 -14.24 24.57
N GLU A 161 0.39 -13.14 24.67
CA GLU A 161 -1.03 -13.10 24.27
C GLU A 161 -1.25 -13.32 22.77
N TYR A 162 -0.28 -12.91 21.94
CA TYR A 162 -0.41 -12.97 20.48
C TYR A 162 0.46 -14.04 19.84
N CYS A 163 1.57 -14.44 20.46
CA CYS A 163 2.55 -15.35 19.87
C CYS A 163 2.49 -16.75 20.48
N LYS A 164 1.77 -17.64 19.80
CA LYS A 164 1.69 -19.07 20.16
C LYS A 164 3.02 -19.82 19.99
N ARG A 165 3.86 -19.36 19.07
CA ARG A 165 5.13 -19.99 18.69
C ARG A 165 6.32 -19.67 19.62
N LYS A 166 6.09 -18.96 20.72
CA LYS A 166 7.20 -18.49 21.58
C LYS A 166 7.97 -19.65 22.24
N ASN A 167 7.31 -20.79 22.43
CA ASN A 167 7.88 -21.98 23.05
C ASN A 167 8.18 -23.09 22.01
N GLU A 168 8.06 -22.79 20.72
CA GLU A 168 8.38 -23.73 19.65
C GLU A 168 9.86 -23.56 19.27
N ASP A 169 10.58 -24.67 19.09
CA ASP A 169 11.95 -24.67 18.56
C ASP A 169 11.92 -24.41 17.04
N GLU A 170 11.65 -23.16 16.66
CA GLU A 170 11.70 -22.69 15.27
C GLU A 170 13.11 -22.19 14.92
N ILE A 171 13.55 -22.44 13.69
CA ILE A 171 14.84 -21.98 13.18
C ILE A 171 14.82 -20.44 13.03
N ASN A 172 15.73 -19.75 13.71
CA ASN A 172 15.86 -18.30 13.61
C ASN A 172 16.63 -17.89 12.34
N TYR A 173 15.90 -17.37 11.35
CA TYR A 173 16.47 -16.89 10.08
C TYR A 173 16.97 -15.44 10.13
N VAL A 174 16.74 -14.70 11.21
CA VAL A 174 17.12 -13.27 11.32
C VAL A 174 18.63 -13.09 11.17
N THR A 175 19.42 -13.98 11.75
CA THR A 175 20.89 -13.94 11.69
C THR A 175 21.39 -14.11 10.26
N LEU A 176 20.88 -15.12 9.55
CA LEU A 176 21.17 -15.37 8.14
C LEU A 176 20.78 -14.16 7.27
N LEU A 177 19.58 -13.61 7.47
CA LEU A 177 19.06 -12.48 6.70
C LEU A 177 19.85 -11.19 6.92
N LYS A 178 20.39 -10.99 8.13
CA LYS A 178 21.31 -9.89 8.44
C LYS A 178 22.65 -10.05 7.72
N GLN A 179 23.21 -11.26 7.68
CA GLN A 179 24.47 -11.54 6.97
C GLN A 179 24.35 -11.23 5.46
N ILE A 180 23.25 -11.62 4.83
CA ILE A 180 23.01 -11.36 3.40
C ILE A 180 22.46 -9.94 3.10
N LYS A 181 22.43 -9.04 4.10
CA LYS A 181 21.92 -7.65 4.01
C LYS A 181 20.48 -7.52 3.48
N MET A 182 19.69 -8.59 3.53
CA MET A 182 18.29 -8.55 3.14
C MET A 182 17.39 -8.04 4.25
N PHE A 183 17.78 -8.28 5.50
CA PHE A 183 17.01 -7.80 6.65
C PHE A 183 16.91 -6.27 6.67
N SER A 184 17.96 -5.55 6.22
CA SER A 184 17.94 -4.09 6.10
C SER A 184 16.99 -3.58 5.03
N GLU A 185 16.79 -4.32 3.93
CA GLU A 185 15.82 -3.96 2.89
C GLU A 185 14.39 -4.12 3.40
N VAL A 186 14.12 -5.23 4.08
CA VAL A 186 12.83 -5.48 4.75
C VAL A 186 12.56 -4.38 5.78
N TRP A 187 13.58 -4.05 6.59
CA TRP A 187 13.49 -2.99 7.59
C TRP A 187 13.22 -1.63 6.96
N SER A 188 13.91 -1.28 5.87
CA SER A 188 13.73 0.00 5.18
C SER A 188 12.32 0.16 4.61
N ALA A 189 11.73 -0.93 4.07
CA ALA A 189 10.35 -0.93 3.59
C ALA A 189 9.35 -0.78 4.74
N LEU A 190 9.63 -1.43 5.88
CA LEU A 190 8.80 -1.37 7.08
C LEU A 190 8.89 -0.01 7.79
N ASP A 191 10.06 0.62 7.83
CA ASP A 191 10.29 1.86 8.56
C ASP A 191 9.37 2.98 8.07
N TYR A 192 9.11 3.03 6.76
CA TYR A 192 8.13 3.94 6.17
C TYR A 192 6.70 3.77 6.73
N LEU A 193 6.33 2.52 7.04
CA LEU A 193 5.04 2.19 7.65
C LEU A 193 5.04 2.55 9.14
N VAL A 194 6.12 2.23 9.87
CA VAL A 194 6.30 2.55 11.30
C VAL A 194 6.25 4.05 11.55
N CYS A 195 6.91 4.86 10.72
CA CYS A 195 6.86 6.32 10.79
C CYS A 195 5.44 6.88 10.64
N LYS A 196 4.55 6.13 9.95
CA LYS A 196 3.16 6.50 9.70
C LYS A 196 2.16 5.79 10.61
N ALA A 197 2.61 5.06 11.63
CA ALA A 197 1.72 4.32 12.55
C ALA A 197 0.64 5.22 13.18
N ASN A 198 0.98 6.48 13.48
CA ASN A 198 0.01 7.47 13.97
C ASN A 198 -1.16 7.69 13.00
N ARG A 199 -0.92 7.67 11.68
CA ARG A 199 -1.97 7.79 10.66
C ARG A 199 -2.81 6.53 10.52
N LEU A 200 -2.24 5.37 10.83
CA LEU A 200 -2.96 4.08 10.85
C LEU A 200 -3.96 4.04 12.00
N VAL A 201 -3.55 4.49 13.19
CA VAL A 201 -4.40 4.59 14.40
C VAL A 201 -5.49 5.65 14.22
N THR A 202 -5.12 6.84 13.75
CA THR A 202 -6.07 7.97 13.61
C THR A 202 -6.98 7.87 12.38
N ASN A 203 -6.78 6.84 11.53
CA ASN A 203 -7.48 6.67 10.25
C ASN A 203 -7.46 7.94 9.35
N ALA A 204 -6.44 8.78 9.50
CA ALA A 204 -6.31 10.02 8.75
C ALA A 204 -5.92 9.70 7.30
N THR A 205 -6.93 9.57 6.45
CA THR A 205 -6.77 9.20 5.05
C THR A 205 -7.31 10.28 4.14
N THR A 206 -6.68 10.45 2.98
CA THR A 206 -7.23 11.26 1.87
C THR A 206 -8.48 10.63 1.27
N ASN A 207 -8.91 9.45 1.74
CA ASN A 207 -10.09 8.73 1.27
C ASN A 207 -11.34 9.60 1.35
N TYR A 208 -11.49 10.47 2.35
CA TYR A 208 -12.65 11.39 2.38
C TYR A 208 -12.67 12.32 1.17
N ALA A 209 -11.51 12.85 0.78
CA ALA A 209 -11.34 13.65 -0.42
C ALA A 209 -11.46 12.80 -1.69
N GLU A 210 -10.88 11.60 -1.75
CA GLU A 210 -10.95 10.69 -2.91
C GLU A 210 -12.38 10.19 -3.14
N ARG A 211 -13.12 9.87 -2.07
CA ARG A 211 -14.53 9.44 -2.10
C ARG A 211 -15.44 10.58 -2.50
N TYR A 212 -15.19 11.80 -2.00
CA TYR A 212 -15.85 13.00 -2.51
C TYR A 212 -15.57 13.22 -4.00
N MET A 213 -14.30 13.13 -4.41
CA MET A 213 -13.89 13.32 -5.81
C MET A 213 -14.42 12.21 -6.74
N SER A 214 -14.61 10.99 -6.24
CA SER A 214 -15.29 9.90 -6.95
C SER A 214 -16.78 10.23 -7.19
N LEU A 215 -17.47 10.80 -6.21
CA LEU A 215 -18.83 11.32 -6.42
C LEU A 215 -18.86 12.49 -7.39
N VAL A 216 -17.97 13.47 -7.26
CA VAL A 216 -17.83 14.58 -8.22
C VAL A 216 -17.63 14.03 -9.64
N SER A 217 -16.83 12.97 -9.79
CA SER A 217 -16.59 12.29 -11.06
C SER A 217 -17.85 11.59 -11.59
N LYS A 218 -18.67 10.96 -10.74
CA LYS A 218 -19.98 10.39 -11.14
C LYS A 218 -20.95 11.48 -11.61
N PHE A 219 -21.06 12.58 -10.87
CA PHE A 219 -21.87 13.73 -11.28
C PHE A 219 -21.33 14.41 -12.55
N SER A 220 -20.03 14.28 -12.84
CA SER A 220 -19.39 14.82 -14.04
C SER A 220 -19.49 13.90 -15.26
N GLY A 221 -19.35 12.59 -15.08
CA GLY A 221 -19.23 11.58 -16.13
C GLY A 221 -20.54 11.02 -16.70
N GLY A 222 -21.69 11.34 -16.09
CA GLY A 222 -23.00 10.87 -16.56
C GLY A 222 -23.59 11.60 -17.78
N LYS A 223 -23.06 12.78 -18.15
CA LYS A 223 -23.50 13.51 -19.35
C LYS A 223 -22.36 13.56 -20.35
N ARG A 224 -22.43 12.70 -21.36
CA ARG A 224 -21.47 12.61 -22.49
C ARG A 224 -21.37 13.88 -23.34
N ILE A 225 -22.19 14.89 -23.07
CA ILE A 225 -22.15 16.21 -23.72
C ILE A 225 -22.10 17.27 -22.63
N ASN A 226 -20.92 17.88 -22.48
CA ASN A 226 -20.71 18.99 -21.57
C ASN A 226 -21.20 20.27 -22.25
N PHE A 227 -22.49 20.59 -22.13
CA PHE A 227 -22.96 21.94 -22.43
C PHE A 227 -22.40 22.86 -21.35
N CYS A 228 -21.22 23.44 -21.61
CA CYS A 228 -20.50 24.34 -20.72
C CYS A 228 -21.28 25.65 -20.50
N LYS A 229 -22.37 25.60 -19.72
CA LYS A 229 -22.97 26.80 -19.13
C LYS A 229 -22.20 27.16 -17.85
N ARG A 230 -21.94 28.45 -17.64
CA ARG A 230 -21.22 28.99 -16.47
C ARG A 230 -21.83 28.42 -15.17
N GLY A 231 -20.98 27.91 -14.28
CA GLY A 231 -21.40 27.35 -12.98
C GLY A 231 -21.87 25.88 -12.99
N SER A 232 -21.83 25.17 -14.13
CA SER A 232 -22.27 23.76 -14.19
C SER A 232 -21.39 22.80 -13.39
N TYR A 233 -20.08 23.08 -13.27
CA TYR A 233 -19.17 22.28 -12.45
C TYR A 233 -19.43 22.51 -10.96
N LEU A 234 -19.56 23.77 -10.54
CA LEU A 234 -19.86 24.12 -9.14
C LEU A 234 -21.14 23.44 -8.64
N ARG A 235 -22.22 23.45 -9.43
CA ARG A 235 -23.48 22.76 -9.08
C ARG A 235 -23.31 21.24 -8.96
N ARG A 236 -22.44 20.62 -9.76
CA ARG A 236 -22.10 19.19 -9.67
C ARG A 236 -21.28 18.87 -8.41
N CYS A 237 -20.34 19.74 -8.05
CA CYS A 237 -19.61 19.62 -6.77
C CYS A 237 -20.53 19.77 -5.56
N ILE A 238 -21.50 20.69 -5.62
CA ILE A 238 -22.52 20.86 -4.56
C ILE A 238 -23.41 19.61 -4.48
N GLY A 239 -23.90 19.09 -5.61
CA GLY A 239 -24.70 17.86 -5.65
C GLY A 239 -23.93 16.64 -5.11
N ALA A 240 -22.65 16.52 -5.46
CA ALA A 240 -21.76 15.49 -4.90
C ALA A 240 -21.62 15.64 -3.38
N GLY A 241 -21.47 16.87 -2.87
CA GLY A 241 -21.40 17.13 -1.42
C GLY A 241 -22.68 16.77 -0.69
N LEU A 242 -23.85 17.14 -1.23
CA LEU A 242 -25.14 16.77 -0.67
C LEU A 242 -25.36 15.25 -0.67
N SER A 243 -24.98 14.57 -1.76
CA SER A 243 -25.05 13.10 -1.83
C SER A 243 -24.07 12.42 -0.89
N PHE A 244 -22.91 13.03 -0.66
CA PHE A 244 -21.88 12.49 0.22
C PHE A 244 -22.31 12.58 1.70
N ASN A 245 -22.94 13.68 2.10
CA ASN A 245 -23.39 13.91 3.48
C ASN A 245 -24.71 13.18 3.79
N ASN A 246 -25.66 13.16 2.84
CA ASN A 246 -27.04 12.72 3.09
C ASN A 246 -27.41 11.38 2.40
N GLY A 247 -26.43 10.69 1.80
CA GLY A 247 -26.66 9.41 1.13
C GLY A 247 -27.50 9.52 -0.15
N SER A 248 -28.00 8.38 -0.67
CA SER A 248 -28.71 8.30 -1.96
C SER A 248 -30.05 9.03 -1.99
N SER A 249 -30.69 9.24 -0.84
CA SER A 249 -31.95 9.96 -0.69
C SER A 249 -31.81 11.48 -0.61
N TRP A 250 -30.59 12.03 -0.73
CA TRP A 250 -30.31 13.47 -0.57
C TRP A 250 -31.28 14.38 -1.37
N HIS A 251 -31.65 13.97 -2.58
CA HIS A 251 -32.58 14.69 -3.44
C HIS A 251 -33.99 14.81 -2.85
N LYS A 252 -34.46 13.82 -2.10
CA LYS A 252 -35.77 13.84 -1.41
C LYS A 252 -35.82 14.92 -0.32
N HIS A 253 -34.70 15.10 0.38
CA HIS A 253 -34.59 16.11 1.46
C HIS A 253 -34.56 17.55 0.91
N VAL A 254 -33.88 17.75 -0.23
CA VAL A 254 -33.82 19.06 -0.92
C VAL A 254 -35.15 19.44 -1.57
N VAL A 255 -35.88 18.46 -2.11
CA VAL A 255 -37.21 18.71 -2.71
C VAL A 255 -38.26 19.06 -1.64
N LYS A 256 -38.18 18.44 -0.45
CA LYS A 256 -39.07 18.78 0.68
C LYS A 256 -38.87 20.22 1.18
N THR A 257 -37.64 20.72 1.21
CA THR A 257 -37.33 22.09 1.67
C THR A 257 -37.76 23.17 0.69
N LYS A 258 -37.86 22.86 -0.61
CA LYS A 258 -38.32 23.83 -1.63
C LYS A 258 -39.82 24.06 -1.67
N LYS A 259 -40.64 23.28 -0.95
CA LYS A 259 -42.10 23.51 -0.88
C LYS A 259 -42.51 24.72 -0.02
N VAL A 260 -41.57 25.45 0.58
CA VAL A 260 -41.88 26.56 1.51
C VAL A 260 -41.79 27.96 0.87
N HIS A 261 -41.29 28.13 -0.36
CA HIS A 261 -41.19 29.47 -0.99
C HIS A 261 -41.52 29.51 -2.49
N LEU A 262 -42.63 28.91 -2.88
CA LEU A 262 -43.29 29.20 -4.16
C LEU A 262 -44.81 29.26 -3.94
N LEU A 263 -45.22 30.29 -3.19
CA LEU A 263 -46.51 30.99 -3.30
C LEU A 263 -46.20 32.47 -3.08
#